data_AF-A0A7W6F3I4-F1
#
_entry.id   AF-A0A7W6F3I4-F1
#
_cell.length_a   1.000
_cell.length_b   1.000
_cell.length_c   1.000
_cell.angle_alpha   90.00
_cell.angle_beta   90.00
_cell.angle_gamma   90.00
#
_symmetry.space_group_name_H-M   'P 1'
#
loop_
_entity.id
_entity.type
_entity.pdbx_description
1 polymer ?
#
loop_
_entity_poly.entity_id
_entity_poly.type
_entity_poly.pdbx_seq_one_letter_code
_entity_poly.pdbx_strand_id
1 'polypeptide(L)'
;MSIKHQHCSIRVDGERSARLKVRAVAEKCSVSELVRRAVDAYLADERQLSASDLRVRQLSEYSQIALDTIIAKTYPELRDVIVAKTNERMVQYHGQ
;
A
#
# COMPACT_ATOMS: atom_id res chain seq x y z
N MET A 1 -28.80 3.56 7.04
CA MET A 1 -28.87 2.08 6.96
C MET A 1 -28.31 1.51 8.25
N SER A 2 -29.05 0.64 8.95
CA SER A 2 -28.55 0.01 10.20
C SER A 2 -27.56 -1.08 9.84
N ILE A 3 -26.31 -0.94 10.29
CA ILE A 3 -25.27 -1.93 10.05
C ILE A 3 -25.50 -3.09 11.04
N LYS A 4 -25.75 -4.30 10.52
CA LYS A 4 -25.82 -5.50 11.36
C LYS A 4 -24.42 -5.85 11.85
N HIS A 5 -24.21 -5.77 13.16
CA HIS A 5 -22.98 -6.25 13.80
C HIS A 5 -23.14 -7.73 14.19
N GLN A 6 -22.14 -8.55 13.86
CA GLN A 6 -22.04 -9.94 14.32
C GLN A 6 -21.12 -10.02 15.54
N HIS A 7 -21.51 -10.80 16.55
CA HIS A 7 -20.67 -11.04 17.72
C HIS A 7 -19.48 -11.91 17.34
N CYS A 8 -18.27 -11.47 17.70
CA CYS A 8 -17.03 -12.21 17.52
C CYS A 8 -16.23 -12.15 18.83
N SER A 9 -15.69 -13.29 19.26
CA SER A 9 -14.81 -13.37 20.43
C SER A 9 -13.36 -13.47 19.98
N ILE A 10 -12.53 -12.53 20.43
CA ILE A 10 -11.10 -12.50 20.13
C ILE A 10 -10.28 -12.82 21.37
N ARG A 11 -9.22 -13.59 21.22
CA ARG A 11 -8.25 -13.85 22.29
C ARG A 11 -7.14 -12.81 22.22
N VAL A 12 -6.91 -12.12 23.33
CA VAL A 12 -5.90 -11.08 23.48
C VAL A 12 -5.23 -11.30 24.83
N ASP A 13 -3.91 -11.16 24.90
CA ASP A 13 -3.19 -11.25 26.17
C ASP A 13 -3.55 -10.11 27.13
N GLY A 14 -3.19 -10.27 28.40
CA GLY A 14 -3.52 -9.32 29.46
C GLY A 14 -2.95 -7.91 29.25
N GLU A 15 -1.73 -7.80 28.69
CA GLU A 15 -1.08 -6.51 28.45
C GLU A 15 -1.81 -5.73 27.36
N ARG A 16 -2.08 -6.37 26.22
CA ARG A 16 -2.83 -5.76 25.12
C ARG A 16 -4.27 -5.41 25.54
N SER A 17 -4.91 -6.26 26.35
CA SER A 17 -6.25 -5.95 26.91
C SER A 17 -6.23 -4.70 27.79
N ALA A 18 -5.24 -4.56 28.67
CA ALA A 18 -5.09 -3.38 29.52
C ALA A 18 -4.87 -2.11 28.68
N ARG A 19 -3.98 -2.16 27.67
CA ARG A 19 -3.71 -1.05 26.76
C ARG A 19 -4.95 -0.61 25.98
N LEU A 20 -5.77 -1.56 25.52
CA LEU A 20 -7.03 -1.26 24.85
C LEU A 20 -8.02 -0.52 25.77
N LYS A 21 -8.13 -0.93 27.04
CA LYS A 21 -8.99 -0.25 28.01
C LYS A 21 -8.55 1.18 28.28
N VAL A 22 -7.26 1.40 28.51
CA VAL A 22 -6.69 2.74 28.73
C VAL A 22 -6.99 3.66 27.55
N ARG A 23 -6.78 3.15 26.33
CA ARG A 23 -7.04 3.91 25.10
C ARG A 23 -8.52 4.19 24.87
N ALA A 24 -9.40 3.22 25.16
CA ALA A 24 -10.84 3.38 25.05
C ALA A 24 -11.36 4.48 26.00
N VAL A 25 -10.83 4.54 27.23
CA VAL A 25 -11.15 5.61 28.19
C VAL A 25 -10.67 6.97 27.68
N ALA A 26 -9.44 7.04 27.16
CA ALA A 26 -8.89 8.29 26.61
C ALA A 26 -9.72 8.81 25.41
N GLU A 27 -10.18 7.91 24.55
CA GLU A 27 -10.98 8.24 23.36
C GLU A 27 -12.50 8.31 23.63
N LYS A 28 -12.93 8.15 24.90
CA LYS A 28 -14.34 8.14 25.34
C LYS A 28 -15.22 7.18 24.52
N CYS A 29 -14.70 6.02 24.17
CA CYS A 29 -15.40 5.00 23.39
C CYS A 29 -15.38 3.64 24.11
N SER A 30 -16.21 2.70 23.65
CA SER A 30 -16.13 1.32 24.15
C SER A 30 -14.93 0.59 23.55
N VAL A 31 -14.37 -0.38 24.26
CA VAL A 31 -13.28 -1.23 23.73
C VAL A 31 -13.70 -1.91 22.43
N SER A 32 -14.95 -2.37 22.34
CA SER A 32 -15.51 -2.99 21.14
C SER A 32 -15.55 -2.02 19.95
N GLU A 33 -15.82 -0.74 20.21
CA GLU A 33 -15.82 0.29 19.16
C GLU A 33 -14.40 0.66 18.73
N LEU A 34 -13.47 0.77 19.67
CA LEU A 34 -12.05 0.98 19.38
C LEU A 34 -11.49 -0.15 18.49
N VAL A 35 -11.78 -1.41 18.86
CA VAL A 35 -11.35 -2.58 18.07
C VAL A 35 -12.00 -2.57 16.69
N ARG A 36 -13.28 -2.22 16.58
CA ARG A 36 -13.97 -2.12 15.28
C ARG A 36 -13.31 -1.07 14.39
N ARG A 37 -13.04 0.14 14.91
CA ARG A 37 -12.35 1.21 14.17
C ARG A 37 -10.95 0.77 13.71
N ALA A 38 -10.21 0.05 14.56
CA ALA A 38 -8.91 -0.48 14.19
C ALA A 38 -9.00 -1.50 13.05
N VAL A 39 -9.99 -2.41 13.10
CA VAL A 39 -10.24 -3.37 12.03
C VAL A 39 -10.68 -2.66 10.74
N ASP A 40 -11.59 -1.70 10.83
CA ASP A 40 -12.05 -0.91 9.68
C ASP A 40 -10.88 -0.15 9.03
N ALA A 41 -10.01 0.47 9.84
CA ALA A 41 -8.82 1.17 9.36
C ALA A 41 -7.82 0.21 8.69
N TYR A 42 -7.57 -0.96 9.28
CA TYR A 42 -6.67 -1.97 8.72
C TYR A 42 -7.19 -2.51 7.37
N LEU A 43 -8.47 -2.84 7.28
CA LEU A 43 -9.09 -3.32 6.04
C LEU A 43 -9.23 -2.23 4.96
N ALA A 44 -9.37 -0.97 5.37
CA ALA A 44 -9.34 0.17 4.46
C ALA A 44 -7.92 0.38 3.90
N ASP A 45 -6.89 0.25 4.74
CA ASP A 45 -5.49 0.39 4.33
C ASP A 45 -5.06 -0.71 3.35
N GLU A 46 -5.43 -1.98 3.56
CA GLU A 46 -5.16 -3.06 2.59
C GLU A 46 -5.78 -2.78 1.20
N ARG A 47 -6.98 -2.18 1.15
CA ARG A 47 -7.61 -1.76 -0.11
C ARG A 47 -6.88 -0.58 -0.73
N GLN A 48 -6.40 0.36 0.09
CA GLN A 48 -5.69 1.54 -0.38
C GLN A 48 -4.29 1.19 -0.88
N LEU A 49 -3.57 0.29 -0.21
CA LEU A 49 -2.27 -0.23 -0.63
C LEU A 49 -2.39 -0.96 -1.97
N SER A 50 -3.36 -1.86 -2.12
CA SER A 50 -3.56 -2.59 -3.40
C SER A 50 -3.98 -1.67 -4.55
N ALA A 51 -4.84 -0.67 -4.31
CA ALA A 51 -5.20 0.32 -5.32
C ALA A 51 -4.06 1.30 -5.64
N SER A 52 -3.24 1.65 -4.63
CA SER A 52 -2.05 2.48 -4.79
C SER A 52 -0.99 1.75 -5.62
N ASP A 53 -0.74 0.48 -5.35
CA ASP A 53 0.20 -0.35 -6.12
C ASP A 53 -0.23 -0.48 -7.57
N LEU A 54 -1.53 -0.71 -7.83
CA LEU A 54 -2.04 -0.76 -9.20
C LEU A 54 -1.83 0.58 -9.91
N ARG A 55 -2.12 1.70 -9.24
CA ARG A 55 -1.95 3.05 -9.81
C ARG A 55 -0.49 3.37 -10.08
N VAL A 56 0.42 2.99 -9.17
CA VAL A 56 1.86 3.14 -9.35
C VAL A 56 2.32 2.34 -10.56
N ARG A 57 1.90 1.08 -10.70
CA ARG A 57 2.21 0.26 -11.88
C ARG A 57 1.69 0.90 -13.17
N GLN A 58 0.43 1.34 -13.19
CA GLN A 58 -0.15 2.02 -14.35
C GLN A 58 0.60 3.30 -14.72
N LEU A 59 0.99 4.11 -13.74
CA LEU A 59 1.78 5.31 -13.95
C LEU A 59 3.18 4.97 -14.47
N SER A 60 3.84 3.96 -13.91
CA SER A 60 5.15 3.49 -14.36
C SER A 60 5.12 3.02 -15.82
N GLU A 61 4.13 2.21 -16.20
CA GLU A 61 3.94 1.76 -17.58
C GLU A 61 3.70 2.94 -18.52
N TYR A 62 2.82 3.88 -18.13
CA TYR A 62 2.56 5.09 -18.91
C TYR A 62 3.83 5.90 -19.13
N SER A 63 4.62 6.12 -18.07
CA SER A 63 5.89 6.85 -18.15
C SER A 63 6.90 6.12 -19.03
N GLN A 64 7.02 4.80 -18.94
CA GLN A 64 7.92 4.01 -19.79
C GLN A 64 7.55 4.14 -21.27
N ILE A 65 6.26 3.96 -21.62
CA ILE A 65 5.79 4.07 -23.01
C ILE A 65 6.00 5.50 -23.56
N ALA A 66 5.71 6.51 -22.74
CA ALA A 66 5.90 7.90 -23.14
C ALA A 66 7.39 8.22 -23.40
N LEU A 67 8.29 7.78 -22.50
CA LEU A 67 9.72 7.96 -22.65
C LEU A 67 10.25 7.21 -23.88
N ASP A 68 9.84 5.96 -24.08
CA ASP A 68 10.21 5.19 -25.27
C ASP A 68 9.78 5.88 -26.57
N THR A 69 8.56 6.43 -26.59
CA THR A 69 8.04 7.18 -27.74
C THR A 69 8.84 8.45 -28.00
N ILE A 70 9.24 9.18 -26.95
CA ILE A 70 10.06 10.39 -27.07
C ILE A 70 11.47 10.04 -27.57
N ILE A 71 12.11 9.03 -26.97
CA ILE A 71 13.47 8.59 -27.34
C ILE A 71 13.48 8.11 -28.79
N ALA A 72 12.51 7.27 -29.20
CA ALA A 72 12.43 6.78 -30.56
C ALA A 72 12.24 7.90 -31.60
N LYS A 73 11.64 9.04 -31.21
CA LYS A 73 11.45 10.19 -32.10
C LYS A 73 12.64 11.13 -32.13
N THR A 74 13.27 11.38 -30.99
CA THR A 74 14.29 12.44 -30.84
C THR A 74 15.72 11.91 -30.93
N TYR A 75 15.98 10.71 -30.41
CA TYR A 75 17.31 10.09 -30.35
C TYR A 75 17.23 8.56 -30.55
N PRO A 76 16.74 8.09 -31.72
CA PRO A 76 16.51 6.66 -31.95
C PRO A 76 17.77 5.80 -31.76
N GLU A 77 18.95 6.34 -32.07
CA GLU A 77 20.25 5.68 -31.93
C GLU A 77 20.63 5.39 -30.46
N LEU A 78 20.06 6.12 -29.51
CA LEU A 78 20.35 5.93 -28.09
C LEU A 78 19.45 4.90 -27.41
N ARG A 79 18.38 4.44 -28.09
CA ARG A 79 17.38 3.55 -27.48
C ARG A 79 18.01 2.28 -26.90
N ASP A 80 18.80 1.57 -27.69
CA ASP A 80 19.40 0.30 -27.27
C ASP A 80 20.45 0.50 -26.18
N VAL A 81 21.19 1.62 -26.22
CA VAL A 81 22.17 2.00 -25.19
C VAL A 81 21.47 2.28 -23.86
N ILE A 82 20.35 3.00 -23.88
CA ILE A 82 19.56 3.31 -22.68
C ILE A 82 19.00 2.03 -22.06
N VAL A 83 18.49 1.09 -22.87
CA VAL A 83 17.99 -0.20 -22.39
C VAL A 83 19.12 -1.01 -21.74
N ALA A 84 20.27 -1.12 -22.39
CA ALA A 84 21.42 -1.84 -21.85
C ALA A 84 21.91 -1.24 -20.52
N LYS A 85 22.05 0.10 -20.45
CA LYS A 85 22.46 0.80 -19.22
C LYS A 85 21.44 0.69 -18.10
N THR A 86 20.14 0.66 -18.43
CA THR A 86 19.09 0.44 -17.45
C THR A 86 19.20 -0.95 -16.84
N ASN A 87 19.42 -1.97 -17.67
CA ASN A 87 19.63 -3.35 -17.20
C ASN A 87 20.88 -3.46 -16.29
N GLU A 88 22.02 -2.88 -16.69
CA GLU A 88 23.23 -2.86 -15.87
C GLU A 88 22.98 -2.24 -14.49
N ARG A 89 22.23 -1.12 -14.43
CA ARG A 89 21.92 -0.45 -13.17
C ARG A 89 20.94 -1.23 -12.30
N MET A 90 19.98 -1.93 -12.90
CA MET A 90 19.07 -2.82 -12.15
C MET A 90 19.84 -3.95 -11.46
N VAL A 91 20.76 -4.59 -12.17
CA VAL A 91 21.65 -5.62 -11.59
C VAL A 91 22.52 -5.01 -10.48
N GLN A 92 23.14 -3.85 -10.74
CA GLN A 92 24.10 -3.24 -9.82
C GLN A 92 23.47 -2.74 -8.51
N TYR A 93 22.29 -2.13 -8.57
CA TYR A 93 21.68 -1.45 -7.42
C TYR A 93 20.51 -2.23 -6.79
N HIS A 94 19.92 -3.16 -7.53
CA HIS A 94 18.71 -3.87 -7.10
C HIS A 94 18.86 -5.40 -7.14
N GLY A 95 20.00 -5.93 -7.61
CA GLY A 95 20.35 -7.35 -7.52
C GLY A 95 19.44 -8.29 -8.32
N GLN A 96 18.77 -7.77 -9.34
CA GLN A 96 17.95 -8.55 -10.28
C GLN A 96 18.78 -9.12 -11.43
#